data_AF-C3XGP9-F1
#
_entry.id   AF-C3XGP9-F1
#
_cell.length_a   1.000
_cell.length_b   1.000
_cell.length_c   1.000
_cell.angle_alpha   90.00
_cell.angle_beta   90.00
_cell.angle_gamma   90.00
#
_symmetry.space_group_name_H-M   'P 1'
#
loop_
_entity.id
_entity.type
_entity.pdbx_description
1 polymer ?
#
loop_
_entity_poly.entity_id
_entity_poly.type
_entity_poly.pdbx_seq_one_letter_code
_entity_poly.pdbx_strand_id
1 'polypeptide(L)'
;MGVFIRLFKVSTKAKILMPLAFMAFMAFADSESLQKLFKEYNVSKDKQEYIKKQCDRANFDFNPKNKQEQIYLFETTQIDCWVQNLGEVLGSTQGILASLNYGYDEYDKLLNKYYKLYRAEVKKQNKTTPTGAFSHEPNIQSIKNGQDTLLEEQRAWLKLRDSYEAYTKAHHAHIYDINGGGTIYSIEASNARLGLLKMRVNELFHAI
;
A
#
# COMPACT_ATOMS: atom_id res chain seq x y z
N MET A 1 -25.57 46.12 35.16
CA MET A 1 -25.42 44.65 35.31
C MET A 1 -26.18 43.98 34.17
N GLY A 2 -25.58 43.00 33.47
CA GLY A 2 -26.28 42.08 32.54
C GLY A 2 -26.56 42.67 31.15
N VAL A 3 -25.62 42.76 30.21
CA VAL A 3 -25.04 41.69 29.37
C VAL A 3 -26.09 40.91 28.55
N PHE A 4 -26.13 41.12 27.21
CA PHE A 4 -25.75 40.14 26.18
C PHE A 4 -26.34 40.45 24.78
N ILE A 5 -25.46 40.97 23.90
CA ILE A 5 -25.18 40.52 22.51
C ILE A 5 -26.37 40.51 21.53
N ARG A 6 -26.51 41.58 20.72
CA ARG A 6 -26.05 41.68 19.32
C ARG A 6 -26.51 40.53 18.40
N LEU A 7 -27.59 40.84 17.69
CA LEU A 7 -27.79 40.61 16.25
C LEU A 7 -26.56 40.01 15.54
N PHE A 8 -26.54 38.70 15.37
CA PHE A 8 -25.61 38.03 14.46
C PHE A 8 -26.02 38.32 13.02
N LYS A 9 -25.44 39.38 12.47
CA LYS A 9 -25.36 39.63 11.04
C LYS A 9 -23.89 39.83 10.67
N VAL A 10 -23.12 38.74 10.59
CA VAL A 10 -21.81 38.75 9.91
C VAL A 10 -21.60 37.40 9.21
N SER A 11 -21.74 37.47 7.89
CA SER A 11 -21.01 36.69 6.88
C SER A 11 -19.76 35.99 7.42
N THR A 12 -19.75 34.67 7.39
CA THR A 12 -18.50 33.92 7.25
C THR A 12 -18.75 32.75 6.31
N LYS A 13 -18.47 33.04 5.03
CA LYS A 13 -17.96 32.14 4.00
C LYS A 13 -18.05 30.67 4.36
N ALA A 14 -18.98 29.98 3.71
CA ALA A 14 -18.98 28.54 3.55
C ALA A 14 -17.58 28.09 3.06
N LYS A 15 -16.73 27.68 4.01
CA LYS A 15 -15.56 26.86 3.71
C LYS A 15 -16.07 25.45 3.50
N ILE A 16 -16.64 25.23 2.32
CA ILE A 16 -16.68 23.90 1.70
C ILE A 16 -15.21 23.60 1.36
N LEU A 17 -14.47 23.11 2.35
CA LEU A 17 -13.12 22.61 2.16
C LEU A 17 -12.96 21.32 2.96
N MET A 18 -13.87 20.39 2.75
CA MET A 18 -13.71 19.00 3.13
C MET A 18 -14.56 18.11 2.22
N PRO A 19 -14.08 17.79 1.01
CA PRO A 19 -14.40 16.47 0.46
C PRO A 19 -13.17 15.70 -0.06
N LEU A 20 -11.98 16.29 -0.12
CA LEU A 20 -10.80 15.58 -0.66
C LEU A 20 -10.20 14.53 0.28
N ALA A 21 -10.37 14.67 1.60
CA ALA A 21 -9.81 13.72 2.56
C ALA A 21 -10.70 12.49 2.82
N PHE A 22 -11.98 12.54 2.45
CA PHE A 22 -12.90 11.39 2.54
C PHE A 22 -12.98 10.61 1.22
N MET A 23 -12.73 11.26 0.08
CA MET A 23 -12.69 10.56 -1.22
C MET A 23 -11.46 9.66 -1.41
N ALA A 24 -10.40 9.84 -0.61
CA ALA A 24 -9.19 9.00 -0.71
C ALA A 24 -9.35 7.60 -0.08
N PHE A 25 -10.40 7.35 0.72
CA PHE A 25 -10.58 6.06 1.39
C PHE A 25 -11.57 5.11 0.70
N MET A 26 -12.38 5.62 -0.24
CA MET A 26 -13.35 4.81 -1.00
C MET A 26 -12.72 4.07 -2.19
N ALA A 27 -11.43 4.29 -2.48
CA ALA A 27 -10.80 3.85 -3.72
C ALA A 27 -10.38 2.38 -3.78
N PHE A 28 -10.27 1.67 -2.65
CA PHE A 28 -9.78 0.28 -2.63
C PHE A 28 -10.89 -0.77 -2.83
N ALA A 29 -12.08 -0.54 -2.27
CA ALA A 29 -13.21 -1.48 -2.34
C ALA A 29 -13.85 -1.60 -3.73
N ASP A 30 -13.59 -0.65 -4.63
CA ASP A 30 -13.94 -0.67 -6.05
C ASP A 30 -12.69 -0.50 -6.93
N SER A 31 -11.59 -1.14 -6.55
CA SER A 31 -10.40 -1.19 -7.40
C SER A 31 -10.69 -1.96 -8.70
N GLU A 32 -10.18 -1.44 -9.82
CA GLU A 32 -10.32 -2.06 -11.15
C GLU A 32 -9.82 -3.52 -11.16
N SER A 33 -8.75 -3.79 -10.43
CA SER A 33 -8.18 -5.13 -10.20
C SER A 33 -9.17 -6.08 -9.55
N LEU A 34 -9.89 -5.64 -8.52
CA LEU A 34 -10.90 -6.44 -7.83
C LEU A 34 -12.10 -6.74 -8.75
N GLN A 35 -12.58 -5.73 -9.49
CA GLN A 35 -13.68 -5.90 -10.44
C GLN A 35 -13.30 -6.85 -11.58
N LYS A 36 -12.06 -6.74 -12.09
CA LYS A 36 -11.52 -7.65 -13.10
C LYS A 36 -11.49 -9.09 -12.58
N LEU A 37 -10.99 -9.30 -11.37
CA LEU A 37 -10.92 -10.62 -10.75
C LEU A 37 -12.31 -11.23 -10.52
N PHE A 38 -13.27 -10.44 -10.03
CA PHE A 38 -14.66 -10.90 -9.90
C PHE A 38 -15.28 -11.34 -11.22
N LYS A 39 -15.01 -10.60 -12.30
CA LYS A 39 -15.49 -10.92 -13.64
C LYS A 39 -14.82 -12.19 -14.18
N GLU A 40 -13.50 -12.31 -14.02
CA GLU A 40 -12.71 -13.44 -14.51
C GLU A 40 -13.13 -14.77 -13.86
N TYR A 41 -13.42 -14.75 -12.57
CA TYR A 41 -13.81 -15.93 -11.79
C TYR A 41 -15.33 -16.09 -11.61
N ASN A 42 -16.14 -15.28 -12.28
CA ASN A 42 -17.60 -15.29 -12.17
C ASN A 42 -18.10 -15.26 -10.72
N VAL A 43 -17.49 -14.43 -9.87
CA VAL A 43 -17.87 -14.31 -8.45
C VAL A 43 -19.26 -13.70 -8.35
N SER A 44 -20.20 -14.41 -7.73
CA SER A 44 -21.58 -13.97 -7.59
C SER A 44 -21.71 -12.74 -6.68
N LYS A 45 -22.76 -11.94 -6.88
CA LYS A 45 -22.94 -10.65 -6.17
C LYS A 45 -23.04 -10.82 -4.65
N ASP A 46 -23.70 -11.87 -4.18
CA ASP A 46 -23.80 -12.23 -2.76
C ASP A 46 -22.41 -12.50 -2.14
N LYS A 47 -21.55 -13.22 -2.87
CA LYS A 47 -20.16 -13.44 -2.46
C LYS A 47 -19.35 -12.16 -2.45
N GLN A 48 -19.51 -11.30 -3.47
CA GLN A 48 -18.83 -10.00 -3.50
C GLN A 48 -19.25 -9.12 -2.30
N GLU A 49 -20.56 -9.06 -2.02
CA GLU A 49 -21.11 -8.29 -0.89
C GLU A 49 -20.66 -8.85 0.46
N TYR A 50 -20.60 -10.18 0.60
CA TYR A 50 -20.03 -10.83 1.77
C TYR A 50 -18.60 -10.37 2.03
N ILE A 51 -17.72 -10.42 1.02
CA ILE A 51 -16.33 -10.01 1.22
C ILE A 51 -16.24 -8.51 1.51
N LYS A 52 -16.99 -7.67 0.78
CA LYS A 52 -17.06 -6.22 1.04
C LYS A 52 -17.43 -5.94 2.50
N LYS A 53 -18.39 -6.69 3.04
CA LYS A 53 -18.80 -6.57 4.44
C LYS A 53 -17.71 -7.03 5.42
N GLN A 54 -16.97 -8.10 5.12
CA GLN A 54 -15.87 -8.56 5.98
C GLN A 54 -14.72 -7.56 6.00
N CYS A 55 -14.36 -7.01 4.85
CA CYS A 55 -13.23 -6.09 4.68
C CYS A 55 -13.60 -4.61 4.81
N ASP A 56 -14.74 -4.34 5.43
CA ASP A 56 -15.16 -2.99 5.79
C ASP A 56 -14.25 -2.44 6.91
N ARG A 57 -13.91 -1.15 6.80
CA ARG A 57 -13.10 -0.44 7.78
C ARG A 57 -13.64 -0.54 9.20
N ALA A 58 -14.97 -0.54 9.36
CA ALA A 58 -15.63 -0.60 10.65
C ALA A 58 -15.31 -1.88 11.43
N ASN A 59 -14.84 -2.94 10.75
CA ASN A 59 -14.44 -4.19 11.39
C ASN A 59 -12.97 -4.20 11.85
N PHE A 60 -12.21 -3.14 11.57
CA PHE A 60 -10.82 -3.06 11.94
C PHE A 60 -10.63 -2.15 13.15
N ASP A 61 -10.10 -2.72 14.23
CA ASP A 61 -9.69 -1.97 15.40
C ASP A 61 -8.20 -1.62 15.30
N PHE A 62 -7.90 -0.32 15.25
CA PHE A 62 -6.54 0.18 15.16
C PHE A 62 -6.31 1.20 16.28
N ASN A 63 -5.10 1.20 16.84
CA ASN A 63 -4.62 2.25 17.74
C ASN A 63 -3.46 3.05 17.10
N PRO A 64 -3.73 3.87 16.07
CA PRO A 64 -2.70 4.61 15.35
C PRO A 64 -2.23 5.82 16.15
N LYS A 65 -0.93 6.11 16.12
CA LYS A 65 -0.33 7.29 16.75
C LYS A 65 -0.62 8.56 15.96
N ASN A 66 -0.82 8.45 14.65
CA ASN A 66 -1.12 9.57 13.77
C ASN A 66 -1.97 9.15 12.57
N LYS A 67 -2.47 10.14 11.83
CA LYS A 67 -3.32 9.93 10.66
C LYS A 67 -2.63 9.12 9.54
N GLN A 68 -1.32 9.26 9.38
CA GLN A 68 -0.56 8.56 8.34
C GLN A 68 -0.45 7.06 8.67
N GLU A 69 -0.20 6.72 9.93
CA GLU A 69 -0.22 5.35 10.43
C GLU A 69 -1.62 4.73 10.33
N GLN A 70 -2.68 5.49 10.62
CA GLN A 70 -4.05 5.03 10.42
C GLN A 70 -4.35 4.69 8.94
N ILE A 71 -3.85 5.49 8.01
CA ILE A 71 -3.99 5.23 6.56
C ILE A 71 -3.24 3.95 6.20
N TYR A 72 -1.99 3.83 6.62
CA TYR A 72 -1.15 2.67 6.36
C TYR A 72 -1.78 1.38 6.87
N LEU A 73 -2.12 1.33 8.16
CA LEU A 73 -2.74 0.17 8.79
C LEU A 73 -4.04 -0.22 8.08
N PHE A 74 -4.87 0.75 7.71
CA PHE A 74 -6.09 0.48 6.97
C PHE A 74 -5.82 -0.12 5.59
N GLU A 75 -4.91 0.47 4.80
CA GLU A 75 -4.61 0.00 3.44
C GLU A 75 -4.03 -1.41 3.43
N THR A 76 -3.06 -1.70 4.30
CA THR A 76 -2.44 -3.04 4.36
C THR A 76 -3.41 -4.08 4.89
N THR A 77 -4.17 -3.76 5.95
CA THR A 77 -5.15 -4.69 6.54
C THR A 77 -6.29 -4.97 5.58
N GLN A 78 -6.75 -3.96 4.83
CA GLN A 78 -7.80 -4.15 3.85
C GLN A 78 -7.35 -5.07 2.72
N ILE A 79 -6.15 -4.87 2.15
CA ILE A 79 -5.61 -5.78 1.11
C ILE A 79 -5.50 -7.20 1.68
N ASP A 80 -4.98 -7.36 2.89
CA ASP A 80 -4.81 -8.68 3.52
C ASP A 80 -6.14 -9.39 3.75
N CYS A 81 -7.16 -8.64 4.20
CA CYS A 81 -8.53 -9.15 4.31
C CYS A 81 -9.08 -9.61 2.96
N TRP A 82 -8.87 -8.83 1.90
CA TRP A 82 -9.30 -9.20 0.55
C TRP A 82 -8.61 -10.47 0.06
N VAL A 83 -7.28 -10.56 0.20
CA VAL A 83 -6.51 -11.76 -0.20
C VAL A 83 -7.06 -13.01 0.48
N GLN A 84 -7.30 -12.94 1.80
CA GLN A 84 -7.83 -14.07 2.55
C GLN A 84 -9.23 -14.48 2.07
N ASN A 85 -10.18 -13.53 2.09
CA ASN A 85 -11.57 -13.83 1.77
C ASN A 85 -11.77 -14.21 0.30
N LEU A 86 -11.01 -13.62 -0.64
CA LEU A 86 -11.00 -14.05 -2.04
C LEU A 86 -10.49 -15.48 -2.16
N GLY A 87 -9.42 -15.85 -1.45
CA GLY A 87 -8.89 -17.21 -1.43
C GLY A 87 -9.93 -18.24 -0.99
N GLU A 88 -10.69 -17.91 0.05
CA GLU A 88 -11.79 -18.74 0.56
C GLU A 88 -12.96 -18.82 -0.43
N VAL A 89 -13.41 -17.67 -0.96
CA VAL A 89 -14.58 -17.59 -1.85
C VAL A 89 -14.36 -18.27 -3.20
N LEU A 90 -13.14 -18.21 -3.72
CA LEU A 90 -12.75 -18.85 -4.98
C LEU A 90 -12.48 -20.36 -4.81
N GLY A 91 -12.12 -20.80 -3.61
CA GLY A 91 -12.19 -22.22 -3.17
C GLY A 91 -11.34 -23.23 -3.94
N SER A 92 -10.44 -22.78 -4.81
CA SER A 92 -9.57 -23.63 -5.65
C SER A 92 -8.14 -23.15 -5.59
N THR A 93 -7.16 -24.00 -5.92
CA THR A 93 -5.76 -23.57 -5.98
C THR A 93 -5.57 -22.39 -6.94
N GLN A 94 -6.20 -22.43 -8.12
CA GLN A 94 -6.16 -21.31 -9.07
C GLN A 94 -6.80 -20.04 -8.49
N GLY A 95 -7.87 -20.21 -7.71
CA GLY A 95 -8.49 -19.12 -6.95
C GLY A 95 -7.55 -18.52 -5.92
N ILE A 96 -6.90 -19.34 -5.09
CA ILE A 96 -5.90 -18.89 -4.10
C ILE A 96 -4.75 -18.15 -4.79
N LEU A 97 -4.23 -18.68 -5.90
CA LEU A 97 -3.17 -18.03 -6.67
C LEU A 97 -3.63 -16.68 -7.24
N ALA A 98 -4.86 -16.57 -7.74
CA ALA A 98 -5.41 -15.28 -8.18
C ALA A 98 -5.57 -14.28 -7.03
N SER A 99 -6.01 -14.72 -5.85
CA SER A 99 -6.08 -13.87 -4.66
C SER A 99 -4.70 -13.36 -4.23
N LEU A 100 -3.68 -14.22 -4.29
CA LEU A 100 -2.29 -13.84 -3.99
C LEU A 100 -1.73 -12.86 -5.03
N ASN A 101 -2.02 -13.07 -6.32
CA ASN A 101 -1.64 -12.14 -7.39
C ASN A 101 -2.34 -10.78 -7.23
N TYR A 102 -3.62 -10.77 -6.87
CA TYR A 102 -4.32 -9.54 -6.50
C TYR A 102 -3.60 -8.80 -5.37
N GLY A 103 -3.26 -9.52 -4.29
CA GLY A 103 -2.50 -8.95 -3.18
C GLY A 103 -1.15 -8.37 -3.66
N TYR A 104 -0.42 -9.10 -4.49
CA TYR A 104 0.85 -8.65 -5.05
C TYR A 104 0.70 -7.33 -5.80
N ASP A 105 -0.28 -7.24 -6.71
CA ASP A 105 -0.52 -6.05 -7.53
C ASP A 105 -0.91 -4.83 -6.67
N GLU A 106 -1.74 -5.02 -5.63
CA GLU A 106 -2.11 -3.93 -4.72
C GLU A 106 -0.94 -3.48 -3.84
N TYR A 107 -0.11 -4.41 -3.35
CA TYR A 107 1.09 -4.05 -2.59
C TYR A 107 2.14 -3.36 -3.46
N ASP A 108 2.26 -3.66 -4.76
CA ASP A 108 3.16 -2.93 -5.67
C ASP A 108 2.71 -1.46 -5.86
N LYS A 109 1.39 -1.21 -5.85
CA LYS A 109 0.86 0.17 -5.81
C LYS A 109 1.25 0.87 -4.50
N LEU A 110 1.13 0.19 -3.36
CA LEU A 110 1.56 0.73 -2.06
C LEU A 110 3.07 0.98 -2.02
N LEU A 111 3.89 0.09 -2.58
CA LEU A 111 5.34 0.25 -2.71
C LEU A 111 5.67 1.58 -3.41
N ASN A 112 5.05 1.82 -4.56
CA ASN A 112 5.23 3.04 -5.32
C ASN A 112 4.74 4.28 -4.56
N LYS A 113 3.62 4.17 -3.84
CA LYS A 113 3.07 5.25 -3.01
C LYS A 113 4.04 5.63 -1.88
N TYR A 114 4.45 4.67 -1.05
CA TYR A 114 5.29 4.93 0.12
C TYR A 114 6.71 5.32 -0.27
N TYR A 115 7.25 4.81 -1.39
CA TYR A 115 8.52 5.32 -1.93
C TYR A 115 8.45 6.81 -2.29
N LYS A 116 7.37 7.25 -2.94
CA LYS A 116 7.17 8.68 -3.28
C LYS A 116 7.04 9.55 -2.03
N LEU A 117 6.34 9.04 -1.00
CA LEU A 117 6.20 9.74 0.28
C LEU A 117 7.54 9.87 1.00
N TYR A 118 8.31 8.78 1.11
CA TYR A 118 9.62 8.80 1.75
C TYR A 118 10.59 9.74 1.03
N ARG A 119 10.64 9.67 -0.30
CA ARG A 119 11.45 10.60 -1.11
C ARG A 119 11.06 12.07 -0.88
N ALA A 120 9.76 12.35 -0.71
CA ALA A 120 9.29 13.70 -0.41
C ALA A 120 9.73 14.15 0.98
N GLU A 121 9.75 13.26 1.97
CA GLU A 121 10.17 13.57 3.35
C GLU A 121 11.68 13.84 3.44
N VAL A 122 12.52 13.01 2.81
CA VAL A 122 13.97 13.26 2.68
C VAL A 122 14.23 14.64 2.06
N LYS A 123 13.44 15.02 1.05
CA LYS A 123 13.54 16.35 0.42
C LYS A 123 13.14 17.49 1.37
N LYS A 124 12.21 17.28 2.30
CA LYS A 124 11.83 18.30 3.29
C LYS A 124 12.89 18.46 4.37
N GLN A 125 13.38 17.35 4.93
CA GLN A 125 14.41 17.37 5.98
C GLN A 125 15.67 18.11 5.53
N ASN A 126 16.09 17.89 4.28
CA ASN A 126 17.22 18.60 3.68
C ASN A 126 16.98 20.09 3.39
N LYS A 127 15.73 20.57 3.45
CA LYS A 127 15.37 21.99 3.30
C LYS A 127 15.18 22.73 4.62
N THR A 128 14.82 22.02 5.70
CA THR A 128 14.52 22.60 7.01
C THR A 128 15.72 22.68 7.95
N THR A 129 16.88 22.12 7.58
CA THR A 129 18.13 22.34 8.32
C THR A 129 18.53 23.83 8.18
N PRO A 130 18.54 24.63 9.25
CA PRO A 130 18.88 26.04 9.14
C PRO A 130 20.36 26.18 8.79
N THR A 131 20.65 26.83 7.67
CA THR A 131 21.94 27.53 7.53
C THR A 131 21.98 28.64 8.55
N GLY A 132 22.62 28.38 9.69
CA GLY A 132 22.98 29.41 10.65
C GLY A 132 23.84 30.46 9.95
N ALA A 133 23.83 31.70 10.45
CA ALA A 133 24.49 32.88 9.89
C ALA A 133 26.04 32.78 9.79
N PHE A 134 26.62 31.59 9.95
CA PHE A 134 28.03 31.27 9.74
C PHE A 134 28.28 29.90 9.10
N SER A 135 27.24 29.17 8.68
CA SER A 135 27.38 27.89 7.98
C SER A 135 27.20 28.10 6.48
N HIS A 136 28.15 27.58 5.71
CA HIS A 136 28.10 27.54 4.25
C HIS A 136 26.72 27.06 3.78
N GLU A 137 26.19 27.65 2.71
CA GLU A 137 24.93 27.26 2.04
C GLU A 137 24.75 25.73 2.04
N PRO A 138 23.51 25.19 2.17
CA PRO A 138 23.32 23.75 2.08
C PRO A 138 23.87 23.31 0.72
N ASN A 139 24.98 22.57 0.72
CA ASN A 139 25.64 22.21 -0.53
C ASN A 139 24.63 21.44 -1.38
N ILE A 140 24.28 21.99 -2.54
CA ILE A 140 23.36 21.40 -3.52
C ILE A 140 23.77 19.94 -3.85
N GLN A 141 25.06 19.58 -3.73
CA GLN A 141 25.53 18.20 -3.85
C GLN A 141 25.02 17.28 -2.74
N SER A 142 24.96 17.70 -1.48
CA SER A 142 24.45 16.85 -0.39
C SER A 142 22.97 16.47 -0.58
N ILE A 143 22.17 17.40 -1.11
CA ILE A 143 20.75 17.20 -1.43
C ILE A 143 20.58 16.23 -2.61
N LYS A 144 21.44 16.35 -3.63
CA LYS A 144 21.49 15.38 -4.74
C LYS A 144 21.91 14.00 -4.25
N ASN A 145 23.00 13.91 -3.48
CA ASN A 145 23.56 12.65 -3.00
C ASN A 145 22.56 11.81 -2.18
N GLY A 146 21.77 12.42 -1.28
CA GLY A 146 20.77 11.69 -0.50
C GLY A 146 19.58 11.17 -1.34
N GLN A 147 19.15 11.93 -2.35
CA GLN A 147 18.09 11.48 -3.27
C GLN A 147 18.60 10.44 -4.28
N ASP A 148 19.86 10.58 -4.70
CA ASP A 148 20.53 9.64 -5.59
C ASP A 148 20.76 8.30 -4.87
N THR A 149 21.15 8.33 -3.58
CA THR A 149 21.30 7.13 -2.74
C THR A 149 19.96 6.40 -2.57
N LEU A 150 18.87 7.11 -2.24
CA LEU A 150 17.55 6.50 -2.11
C LEU A 150 17.07 5.85 -3.42
N LEU A 151 17.34 6.51 -4.55
CA LEU A 151 17.02 5.98 -5.87
C LEU A 151 17.83 4.73 -6.20
N GLU A 152 19.11 4.71 -5.84
CA GLU A 152 20.01 3.57 -6.01
C GLU A 152 19.58 2.38 -5.14
N GLU A 153 19.24 2.62 -3.87
CA GLU A 153 18.70 1.60 -2.97
C GLU A 153 17.42 0.99 -3.53
N GLN A 154 16.48 1.81 -4.01
CA GLN A 154 15.24 1.31 -4.58
C GLN A 154 15.50 0.52 -5.88
N ARG A 155 16.43 0.95 -6.73
CA ARG A 155 16.84 0.21 -7.93
C ARG A 155 17.50 -1.12 -7.58
N ALA A 156 18.36 -1.16 -6.57
CA ALA A 156 19.00 -2.37 -6.09
C ALA A 156 17.96 -3.35 -5.53
N TRP A 157 17.01 -2.85 -4.75
CA TRP A 157 15.91 -3.66 -4.22
C TRP A 157 15.03 -4.24 -5.33
N LEU A 158 14.69 -3.45 -6.37
CA LEU A 158 13.93 -3.94 -7.52
C LEU A 158 14.69 -5.05 -8.26
N LYS A 159 16.01 -4.91 -8.45
CA LYS A 159 16.85 -5.97 -9.03
C LYS A 159 16.86 -7.24 -8.17
N LEU A 160 16.92 -7.09 -6.84
CA LEU A 160 16.84 -8.21 -5.91
C LEU A 160 15.50 -8.94 -6.04
N ARG A 161 14.38 -8.19 -6.03
CA ARG A 161 13.03 -8.74 -6.24
C ARG A 161 12.94 -9.50 -7.55
N ASP A 162 13.32 -8.88 -8.66
CA ASP A 162 13.21 -9.49 -9.99
C ASP A 162 14.09 -10.76 -10.11
N SER A 163 15.27 -10.76 -9.47
CA SER A 163 16.15 -11.93 -9.41
C SER A 163 15.54 -13.05 -8.55
N TYR A 164 14.92 -12.70 -7.42
CA TYR A 164 14.23 -13.65 -6.54
C TYR A 164 13.03 -14.30 -7.23
N GLU A 165 12.26 -13.51 -7.99
CA GLU A 165 11.14 -14.01 -8.78
C GLU A 165 11.60 -14.93 -9.92
N ALA A 166 12.68 -14.55 -10.62
CA ALA A 166 13.29 -15.40 -11.64
C ALA A 166 13.80 -16.73 -11.05
N TYR A 167 14.45 -16.69 -9.88
CA TYR A 167 14.89 -17.88 -9.16
C TYR A 167 13.70 -18.79 -8.81
N THR A 168 12.65 -18.23 -8.23
CA THR A 168 11.45 -18.98 -7.83
C THR A 168 10.79 -19.64 -9.04
N LYS A 169 10.72 -18.94 -10.17
CA LYS A 169 10.19 -19.50 -11.43
C LYS A 169 11.07 -20.62 -12.00
N ALA A 170 12.38 -20.46 -11.99
CA ALA A 170 13.31 -21.49 -12.46
C ALA A 170 13.29 -22.73 -11.55
N HIS A 171 13.21 -22.51 -10.23
CA HIS A 171 13.12 -23.57 -9.24
C HIS A 171 11.78 -24.31 -9.31
N HIS A 172 10.67 -23.60 -9.59
CA HIS A 172 9.39 -24.21 -9.95
C HIS A 172 9.58 -25.20 -11.10
N ALA A 173 10.15 -24.76 -12.23
CA ALA A 173 10.33 -25.62 -13.40
C ALA A 173 11.17 -26.87 -13.07
N HIS A 174 12.23 -26.71 -12.27
CA HIS A 174 13.07 -27.83 -11.86
C HIS A 174 12.37 -28.83 -10.93
N ILE A 175 11.57 -28.35 -9.96
CA ILE A 175 10.86 -29.23 -9.01
C ILE A 175 9.60 -29.86 -9.66
N TYR A 176 8.90 -29.12 -10.50
CA TYR A 176 7.56 -29.48 -10.97
C TYR A 176 7.56 -30.15 -12.34
N ASP A 177 8.19 -29.51 -13.31
CA ASP A 177 8.13 -29.97 -14.70
C ASP A 177 8.99 -31.23 -14.90
N ILE A 178 9.98 -31.45 -14.03
CA ILE A 178 10.90 -32.58 -14.09
C ILE A 178 10.53 -33.69 -13.08
N ASN A 179 10.01 -33.36 -11.88
CA ASN A 179 9.80 -34.33 -10.80
C ASN A 179 8.33 -34.53 -10.36
N GLY A 180 7.35 -33.98 -11.08
CA GLY A 180 5.93 -34.28 -10.86
C GLY A 180 5.30 -33.66 -9.60
N GLY A 181 5.74 -32.48 -9.19
CA GLY A 181 5.26 -31.79 -7.98
C GLY A 181 3.77 -31.36 -8.03
N GLY A 182 3.12 -31.29 -6.86
CA GLY A 182 1.72 -30.84 -6.67
C GLY A 182 1.57 -29.37 -6.24
N THR A 183 0.40 -28.75 -6.42
CA THR A 183 0.18 -27.28 -6.44
C THR A 183 0.57 -26.44 -5.20
N ILE A 184 1.09 -27.06 -4.14
CA ILE A 184 1.48 -26.40 -2.88
C ILE A 184 2.63 -25.40 -3.05
N TYR A 185 3.67 -25.73 -3.83
CA TYR A 185 4.80 -24.82 -4.02
C TYR A 185 4.40 -23.55 -4.76
N SER A 186 3.47 -23.62 -5.74
CA SER A 186 3.01 -22.40 -6.45
C SER A 186 2.34 -21.42 -5.47
N ILE A 187 1.65 -21.94 -4.46
CA ILE A 187 1.05 -21.16 -3.37
C ILE A 187 2.17 -20.60 -2.47
N GLU A 188 3.14 -21.41 -2.05
CA GLU A 188 4.28 -20.96 -1.25
C GLU A 188 5.13 -19.90 -1.95
N ALA A 189 5.44 -20.11 -3.23
CA ALA A 189 6.13 -19.16 -4.10
C ALA A 189 5.38 -17.83 -4.20
N SER A 190 4.08 -17.88 -4.46
CA SER A 190 3.23 -16.67 -4.53
C SER A 190 3.17 -15.94 -3.20
N ASN A 191 3.05 -16.67 -2.08
CA ASN A 191 3.12 -16.11 -0.73
C ASN A 191 4.47 -15.45 -0.44
N ALA A 192 5.58 -16.08 -0.81
CA ALA A 192 6.91 -15.54 -0.60
C ALA A 192 7.14 -14.26 -1.43
N ARG A 193 6.68 -14.24 -2.68
CA ARG A 193 6.69 -13.04 -3.53
C ARG A 193 5.90 -11.90 -2.90
N LEU A 194 4.67 -12.16 -2.47
CA LEU A 194 3.85 -11.18 -1.77
C LEU A 194 4.51 -10.70 -0.47
N GLY A 195 5.07 -11.61 0.32
CA GLY A 195 5.79 -11.30 1.57
C GLY A 195 6.96 -10.34 1.35
N LEU A 196 7.74 -10.52 0.29
CA LEU A 196 8.84 -9.61 -0.06
C LEU A 196 8.36 -8.17 -0.30
N LEU A 197 7.23 -8.00 -1.00
CA LEU A 197 6.63 -6.68 -1.21
C LEU A 197 6.11 -6.08 0.10
N LYS A 198 5.42 -6.88 0.92
CA LYS A 198 4.91 -6.45 2.24
C LYS A 198 6.03 -5.91 3.12
N MET A 199 7.16 -6.62 3.20
CA MET A 199 8.32 -6.19 3.97
C MET A 199 8.85 -4.83 3.49
N ARG A 200 9.02 -4.64 2.18
CA ARG A 200 9.53 -3.38 1.65
C ARG A 200 8.55 -2.22 1.82
N VAL A 201 7.24 -2.46 1.66
CA VAL A 201 6.20 -1.47 1.95
C VAL A 201 6.26 -1.03 3.42
N ASN A 202 6.43 -1.98 4.34
CA ASN A 202 6.58 -1.70 5.76
C ASN A 202 7.85 -0.89 6.07
N GLU A 203 8.99 -1.26 5.48
CA GLU A 203 10.24 -0.50 5.59
C GLU A 203 10.09 0.94 5.10
N LEU A 204 9.53 1.13 3.90
CA LEU A 204 9.35 2.46 3.31
C LEU A 204 8.41 3.32 4.14
N PHE A 205 7.37 2.73 4.74
CA PHE A 205 6.47 3.46 5.63
C PHE A 205 7.18 3.92 6.91
N HIS A 206 7.96 3.05 7.56
CA HIS A 206 8.66 3.36 8.81
C HIS A 206 9.84 4.33 8.62
N ALA A 207 10.30 4.53 7.39
CA ALA A 207 11.33 5.51 7.06
C ALA A 207 10.79 6.95 6.91
N ILE A 208 9.46 7.14 6.91
CA ILE A 208 8.78 8.44 6.84
C ILE A 208 8.55 9.00 8.24
#